data_AF-A0A3T0K2W2-F1
#
_entry.id   AF-A0A3T0K2W2-F1
#
_cell.length_a   1.000
_cell.length_b   1.000
_cell.length_c   1.000
_cell.angle_alpha   90.00
_cell.angle_beta   90.00
_cell.angle_gamma   90.00
#
_symmetry.space_group_name_H-M   'P 1'
#
loop_
_entity.id
_entity.type
_entity.pdbx_description
1 polymer ?
#
loop_
_entity_poly.entity_id
_entity_poly.type
_entity_poly.pdbx_seq_one_letter_code
_entity_poly.pdbx_strand_id
1 'polypeptide(L)' 'MSLLLSPYYSDFESEEEAESYDRWFRAEIQDALDDPSPGIPHDEVMAMLDQMLEEIRRKRRAAA' A
#
# COMPACT_ATOMS: atom_id res chain seq x y z
N MET A 1 -24.72 1.06 -8.99
CA MET A 1 -24.09 2.40 -8.88
C MET A 1 -22.69 2.20 -9.45
N SER A 2 -22.33 2.89 -10.53
CA SER A 2 -21.04 2.68 -11.22
C SER A 2 -19.91 3.31 -10.41
N LEU A 3 -18.84 2.56 -10.17
CA LEU A 3 -17.62 2.99 -9.48
C LEU A 3 -16.89 4.06 -10.28
N LEU A 4 -16.91 4.01 -11.61
CA LEU A 4 -16.27 5.02 -12.45
C LEU A 4 -16.88 6.43 -12.30
N LEU A 5 -18.08 6.56 -11.75
CA LEU A 5 -18.69 7.86 -11.42
C LEU A 5 -18.20 8.43 -10.07
N SER A 6 -17.45 7.64 -9.31
CA SER A 6 -16.82 8.08 -8.06
C SER A 6 -15.50 8.79 -8.38
N PRO A 7 -15.23 9.95 -7.74
CA PRO A 7 -13.93 10.63 -7.86
C PRO A 7 -12.73 9.75 -7.49
N TYR A 8 -12.95 8.71 -6.68
CA TYR A 8 -11.89 7.81 -6.20
C TYR A 8 -11.51 6.71 -7.20
N TYR A 9 -12.38 6.40 -8.17
CA TYR A 9 -12.15 5.35 -9.16
C TYR A 9 -12.23 5.89 -10.61
N SER A 10 -12.19 7.21 -10.79
CA SER A 10 -12.22 7.84 -12.12
C SER A 10 -10.94 7.59 -12.94
N ASP A 11 -9.86 7.16 -12.29
CA ASP A 11 -8.58 6.88 -12.94
C ASP A 11 -8.52 5.48 -13.57
N PHE A 12 -9.51 4.62 -13.33
CA PHE A 12 -9.56 3.26 -13.89
C PHE A 12 -10.13 3.25 -15.31
N GLU A 13 -9.59 2.39 -16.16
CA GLU A 13 -9.95 2.33 -17.58
C GLU A 13 -11.29 1.61 -17.81
N SER A 14 -11.71 0.77 -16.86
CA SER A 14 -12.95 0.01 -16.95
C SER A 14 -13.63 -0.21 -15.59
N GLU A 15 -14.93 -0.46 -15.64
CA GLU A 15 -15.73 -0.79 -14.44
C GLU A 15 -15.24 -2.10 -13.81
N GLU A 16 -14.89 -3.10 -14.62
CA GLU A 16 -14.37 -4.38 -14.15
C GLU A 16 -13.05 -4.22 -13.38
N GLU A 17 -12.16 -3.36 -13.86
CA GLU A 17 -10.91 -3.04 -13.18
C GLU A 17 -11.16 -2.31 -11.85
N ALA A 18 -12.03 -1.30 -11.85
CA ALA A 18 -12.41 -0.58 -10.64
C ALA A 18 -13.04 -1.49 -9.58
N GLU A 19 -13.92 -2.41 -10.00
CA GLU A 19 -14.53 -3.40 -9.11
C GLU A 19 -13.53 -4.43 -8.59
N SER A 20 -12.60 -4.88 -9.44
CA SER A 20 -11.53 -5.79 -9.04
C SER A 20 -10.63 -5.16 -7.99
N TYR A 21 -10.22 -3.90 -8.22
CA TYR A 21 -9.43 -3.13 -7.26
C TYR A 21 -10.19 -2.91 -5.96
N ASP A 22 -11.47 -2.49 -6.01
CA ASP A 22 -12.27 -2.27 -4.80
C ASP A 22 -12.39 -3.53 -3.94
N ARG A 23 -12.62 -4.69 -4.57
CA ARG A 23 -12.69 -5.97 -3.85
C ARG A 23 -11.37 -6.32 -3.18
N TRP A 24 -10.26 -6.21 -3.90
CA TRP A 24 -8.93 -6.47 -3.33
C TRP A 24 -8.62 -5.48 -2.20
N PHE A 25 -8.82 -4.19 -2.42
CA PHE A 25 -8.53 -3.15 -1.44
C PHE A 25 -9.32 -3.35 -0.14
N ARG A 26 -10.61 -3.67 -0.23
CA ARG A 26 -11.41 -3.98 0.96
C ARG A 26 -10.93 -5.21 1.71
N ALA A 27 -10.52 -6.26 0.99
CA ALA A 27 -9.95 -7.46 1.60
C ALA A 27 -8.64 -7.14 2.34
N GLU A 28 -7.73 -6.41 1.69
CA GLU A 28 -6.45 -6.00 2.28
C GLU A 28 -6.64 -5.15 3.56
N ILE A 29 -7.59 -4.22 3.53
CA ILE A 29 -7.93 -3.39 4.69
C ILE A 29 -8.55 -4.23 5.80
N GLN A 30 -9.42 -5.19 5.47
CA GLN A 30 -10.03 -6.06 6.46
C GLN A 30 -8.96 -6.96 7.12
N ASP A 31 -8.06 -7.54 6.33
CA ASP A 31 -6.94 -8.33 6.84
C ASP A 31 -6.04 -7.52 7.79
N ALA A 32 -5.77 -6.25 7.46
CA ALA A 32 -5.00 -5.35 8.33
C ALA A 32 -5.76 -4.94 9.60
N LEU A 33 -7.09 -4.83 9.55
CA LEU A 33 -7.92 -4.55 10.73
C LEU A 33 -8.06 -5.77 11.65
N ASP A 34 -8.06 -6.98 11.06
CA ASP A 34 -8.16 -8.24 11.78
C ASP A 34 -6.81 -8.71 12.37
N ASP A 35 -5.69 -8.06 11.98
CA ASP A 35 -4.37 -8.32 12.57
C ASP A 35 -4.35 -7.91 14.06
N PRO A 36 -4.13 -8.85 14.99
CA PRO A 36 -4.09 -8.55 16.42
C PRO A 36 -2.79 -7.87 16.87
N SER A 37 -1.83 -7.68 15.97
CA SER A 37 -0.53 -7.09 16.29
C SER A 37 -0.68 -5.66 16.80
N PRO A 38 0.10 -5.25 17.82
CA PRO A 38 0.07 -3.88 18.29
C PRO A 38 0.60 -2.94 17.20
N GLY A 39 -0.02 -1.76 17.09
CA GLY A 39 0.47 -0.72 16.21
C GLY A 39 1.91 -0.31 16.57
N ILE A 40 2.70 0.01 15.54
CA ILE A 40 4.09 0.44 15.70
C ILE A 40 4.12 1.97 15.90
N PRO A 41 4.88 2.51 16.86
CA PRO A 41 5.09 3.95 17.01
C PRO A 41 5.65 4.58 15.74
N HIS A 42 5.26 5.83 15.45
CA HIS A 42 5.71 6.54 14.25
C HIS A 42 7.24 6.59 14.11
N ASP A 43 7.94 6.91 15.20
CA ASP A 43 9.41 7.03 15.20
C ASP A 43 10.10 5.71 14.88
N GLU A 44 9.51 4.59 15.31
CA GLU A 44 10.04 3.25 15.04
C GLU A 44 9.84 2.88 13.56
N VAL A 45 8.68 3.16 12.97
CA VAL A 45 8.45 2.95 11.52
C VAL A 45 9.40 3.79 10.68
N MET A 46 9.63 5.05 11.07
CA MET A 46 10.57 5.93 10.35
C MET A 46 12.01 5.40 10.42
N ALA A 47 12.45 4.92 11.58
CA ALA A 47 13.77 4.31 11.73
C ALA A 47 13.91 3.04 10.87
N MET A 48 12.88 2.20 10.81
CA MET A 48 12.87 1.01 9.95
C MET A 48 12.98 1.38 8.46
N LEU A 49 12.22 2.39 8.01
CA LEU A 49 12.25 2.87 6.63
C LEU A 49 13.62 3.44 6.26
N ASP A 50 14.24 4.24 7.14
CA ASP A 50 15.55 4.81 6.91
C ASP A 50 16.62 3.71 6.74
N GLN A 51 16.61 2.71 7.61
CA GLN A 51 17.51 1.56 7.52
C GLN A 51 17.33 0.80 6.20
N MET A 52 16.09 0.50 5.81
CA MET A 52 15.79 -0.18 4.55
C MET A 52 16.31 0.62 3.34
N LEU A 53 16.08 1.93 3.33
CA LEU A 53 16.53 2.78 2.22
C LEU A 53 18.05 2.88 2.16
N GLU A 54 18.75 2.94 3.30
CA GLU A 54 20.21 2.88 3.33
C GLU A 54 20.74 1.57 2.76
N GLU A 55 20.15 0.43 3.10
CA GLU A 55 20.55 -0.87 2.55
C GLU A 55 20.40 -0.90 1.03
N ILE A 56 19.27 -0.41 0.52
CA ILE A 56 19.03 -0.32 -0.92
C ILE A 56 20.09 0.58 -1.58
N ARG A 57 20.42 1.73 -0.98
CA ARG A 57 21.47 2.64 -1.49
C ARG A 57 22.86 1.99 -1.47
N ARG A 58 23.21 1.28 -0.39
CA ARG A 58 24.48 0.54 -0.28
C ARG A 58 24.59 -0.51 -1.39
N LYS A 59 23.54 -1.31 -1.59
CA LYS A 59 23.48 -2.33 -2.66
C LYS A 59 23.64 -1.71 -4.04
N ARG A 60 22.94 -0.60 -4.33
CA ARG A 60 23.06 0.12 -5.61
C ARG A 60 24.47 0.66 -5.85
N ARG A 61 25.13 1.21 -4.82
CA ARG A 61 26.51 1.71 -4.93
C ARG A 61 27.53 0.60 -5.13
N ALA A 62 27.31 -0.57 -4.53
CA ALA A 62 28.20 -1.73 -4.70
C ALA A 62 28.05 -2.39 -6.09
N ALA A 63 26.92 -2.16 -6.76
CA ALA A 63 26.64 -2.66 -8.11
C ALA A 63 27.05 -1.68 -9.23
N ALA A 64 27.57 -0.50 -8.88
CA ALA A 64 28.07 0.53 -9.80
C ALA A 64 29.59 0.54 -9.78
#